data_AF-A0A0C9Q9Y8-F1
#
_entry.id   AF-A0A0C9Q9Y8-F1
#
_cell.length_a   1.000
_cell.length_b   1.000
_cell.length_c   1.000
_cell.angle_alpha   90.00
_cell.angle_beta   90.00
_cell.angle_gamma   90.00
#
_symmetry.space_group_name_H-M   'P 1'
#
loop_
_entity.id
_entity.type
_entity.pdbx_description
1 polymer ?
#
loop_
_entity_poly.entity_id
_entity_poly.type
_entity_poly.pdbx_seq_one_letter_code
_entity_poly.pdbx_strand_id
1 'polypeptide(L)'
;MDAVKDCIECINTHWIAMVSAGMYVHIRQICIIGLCFENENLLPFQPTYTSLFFTFSVLSLLAEFKPWPSSLKEPPVLLLYIYEMLVAALVTNLSTRAIWMPIISSLWCLTQESSKFLYWVNSQASLDSDSPVTQAANYLTQEDAVTHMSLCMSILSFVWMLDATESLDAILEIWAK
;
A
#
# COMPACT_ATOMS: atom_id res chain seq x y z
N MET A 1 0.28 -8.96 -36.97
CA MET A 1 -0.90 -9.56 -36.29
C MET A 1 -0.44 -10.67 -35.34
N ASP A 2 0.58 -11.44 -35.71
CA ASP A 2 1.20 -12.45 -34.82
C ASP A 2 1.93 -11.85 -33.61
N ALA A 3 2.66 -10.73 -33.76
CA ALA A 3 3.32 -10.07 -32.63
C ALA A 3 2.36 -9.57 -31.52
N VAL A 4 1.10 -9.26 -31.87
CA VAL A 4 0.07 -8.89 -30.88
C VAL A 4 -0.48 -10.13 -30.19
N LYS A 5 -0.56 -11.25 -30.91
CA LYS A 5 -1.00 -12.54 -30.40
C LYS A 5 0.01 -13.13 -29.41
N ASP A 6 1.31 -13.01 -29.72
CA ASP A 6 2.41 -13.39 -28.82
C ASP A 6 2.42 -12.51 -27.56
N CYS A 7 2.13 -11.21 -27.68
CA CYS A 7 1.99 -10.31 -26.53
C CYS A 7 0.79 -10.68 -25.64
N ILE A 8 -0.32 -11.13 -26.23
CA ILE A 8 -1.53 -11.57 -25.51
C ILE A 8 -1.30 -12.92 -24.82
N GLU A 9 -0.51 -13.82 -25.42
CA GLU A 9 -0.12 -15.10 -24.78
C GLU A 9 0.87 -14.89 -23.63
N CYS A 10 1.67 -13.82 -23.65
CA CYS A 10 2.52 -13.41 -22.52
C CYS A 10 1.75 -12.74 -21.37
N ILE A 11 0.49 -12.35 -21.58
CA ILE A 11 -0.31 -11.69 -20.56
C ILE A 11 -0.92 -12.74 -19.63
N ASN A 12 -0.44 -12.76 -18.39
CA ASN A 12 -1.06 -13.56 -17.34
C ASN A 12 -2.43 -12.96 -16.98
N THR A 13 -3.51 -13.53 -17.55
CA THR A 13 -4.89 -13.03 -17.37
C THR A 13 -5.35 -13.08 -15.92
N HIS A 14 -4.84 -14.04 -15.15
CA HIS A 14 -5.05 -14.14 -13.71
C HIS A 14 -4.47 -12.92 -12.99
N TRP A 15 -3.22 -12.58 -13.31
CA TRP A 15 -2.53 -11.44 -12.72
C TRP A 15 -3.31 -10.14 -12.96
N ILE A 16 -3.74 -9.91 -14.20
CA ILE A 16 -4.56 -8.74 -14.55
C ILE A 16 -5.88 -8.76 -13.77
N ALA A 17 -6.58 -9.89 -13.71
CA ALA A 17 -7.87 -9.98 -13.03
C ALA A 17 -7.74 -9.67 -11.53
N MET A 18 -6.71 -10.20 -10.86
CA MET A 18 -6.47 -9.97 -9.44
C MET A 18 -6.09 -8.52 -9.14
N VAL A 19 -5.09 -8.00 -9.84
CA VAL A 19 -4.59 -6.64 -9.62
C VAL A 19 -5.66 -5.61 -9.96
N SER A 20 -6.34 -5.76 -11.11
CA SER A 20 -7.39 -4.82 -11.52
C SER A 20 -8.60 -4.84 -10.57
N ALA A 21 -9.05 -6.02 -10.14
CA ALA A 21 -10.17 -6.13 -9.20
C ALA A 21 -9.84 -5.54 -7.83
N GLY A 22 -8.66 -5.87 -7.28
CA GLY A 22 -8.23 -5.32 -5.99
C GLY A 22 -8.04 -3.80 -6.03
N MET A 23 -7.37 -3.29 -7.07
CA MET A 23 -7.19 -1.84 -7.26
C MET A 23 -8.52 -1.12 -7.46
N TYR A 24 -9.46 -1.70 -8.22
CA TYR A 24 -10.81 -1.14 -8.37
C TYR A 24 -11.53 -1.04 -7.02
N VAL A 25 -11.46 -2.08 -6.20
CA VAL A 25 -12.06 -2.08 -4.85
C VAL A 25 -11.42 -1.01 -3.97
N HIS A 26 -10.10 -0.86 -4.02
CA HIS A 26 -9.38 0.13 -3.22
C HIS A 26 -9.69 1.56 -3.66
N ILE A 27 -9.66 1.84 -4.97
CA ILE A 27 -10.02 3.13 -5.53
C ILE A 27 -11.47 3.46 -5.17
N ARG A 28 -12.39 2.50 -5.29
CA ARG A 28 -13.78 2.69 -4.87
C ARG A 28 -13.89 3.01 -3.38
N GLN A 29 -13.09 2.36 -2.53
CA GLN A 29 -13.06 2.65 -1.10
C GLN A 29 -12.58 4.09 -0.85
N ILE A 30 -11.52 4.55 -1.51
CA ILE A 30 -11.03 5.93 -1.41
C ILE A 30 -12.08 6.93 -1.92
N CYS A 31 -12.63 6.71 -3.12
CA CYS A 31 -13.57 7.64 -3.75
C CYS A 31 -14.92 7.70 -3.01
N ILE A 32 -15.48 6.58 -2.57
CA ILE A 32 -16.77 6.57 -1.85
C ILE A 32 -16.62 7.18 -0.46
N ILE A 33 -15.52 6.90 0.25
CA ILE A 33 -15.24 7.54 1.54
C ILE A 33 -14.99 9.04 1.33
N GLY A 34 -14.25 9.43 0.29
CA GLY A 34 -14.01 10.84 -0.05
C GLY A 34 -15.28 11.63 -0.42
N LEU A 35 -16.23 11.01 -1.12
CA LEU A 35 -17.50 11.64 -1.53
C LEU A 35 -18.53 11.71 -0.39
N CYS A 36 -18.51 10.79 0.57
CA CYS A 36 -19.50 10.75 1.65
C CYS A 36 -19.12 11.60 2.88
N PHE A 37 -17.86 11.98 3.06
CA PHE A 37 -17.36 12.66 4.27
C PHE A 37 -16.76 14.04 4.03
N GLU A 38 -17.09 14.68 2.91
CA GLU A 38 -16.59 16.02 2.54
C GLU A 38 -16.95 17.13 3.55
N ASN A 39 -17.82 16.86 4.54
CA ASN A 39 -18.38 17.87 5.43
C ASN A 39 -18.42 17.52 6.94
N GLU A 40 -17.94 16.36 7.37
CA GLU A 40 -17.95 15.97 8.80
C GLU A 40 -16.59 15.39 9.21
N ASN A 41 -15.88 16.12 10.09
CA ASN A 41 -14.73 15.70 10.88
C ASN A 41 -14.05 14.42 10.36
N LEU A 42 -13.24 14.57 9.31
CA LEU A 42 -12.42 13.49 8.76
C LEU A 42 -11.66 12.84 9.93
N LEU A 43 -11.96 11.57 10.18
CA LEU A 43 -11.14 10.76 11.08
C LEU A 43 -9.70 10.84 10.55
N PRO A 44 -8.69 11.08 11.41
CA PRO A 44 -7.32 11.39 10.99
C PRO A 44 -6.62 10.27 10.19
N PHE A 45 -7.25 9.11 10.09
CA PHE A 45 -6.72 7.93 9.44
C PHE A 45 -7.73 7.45 8.40
N GLN A 46 -7.66 8.00 7.19
CA GLN A 46 -8.38 7.48 6.04
C GLN A 46 -7.40 6.99 4.97
N PRO A 47 -7.77 5.99 4.15
CA PRO A 47 -6.96 5.57 3.02
C PRO A 47 -6.83 6.73 2.03
N THR A 48 -5.62 7.25 1.88
CA THR A 48 -5.27 8.34 0.96
C THR A 48 -4.79 7.78 -0.38
N TYR A 49 -4.65 8.64 -1.40
CA TYR A 49 -4.05 8.25 -2.68
C TYR A 49 -2.67 7.60 -2.53
N THR A 50 -1.95 7.93 -1.46
CA THR A 50 -0.68 7.32 -1.11
C THR A 50 -0.76 5.80 -0.90
N SER A 51 -1.89 5.31 -0.37
CA SER A 51 -2.12 3.89 -0.16
C SER A 51 -2.25 3.09 -1.47
N LEU A 52 -2.42 3.74 -2.63
CA LEU A 52 -2.51 3.07 -3.92
C LEU A 52 -1.24 2.29 -4.24
N PHE A 53 -0.06 2.88 -3.99
CA PHE A 53 1.22 2.20 -4.24
C PHE A 53 1.36 0.99 -3.32
N PHE A 54 1.05 1.14 -2.04
CA PHE A 54 1.08 0.03 -1.09
C PHE A 54 0.15 -1.11 -1.51
N THR A 55 -1.12 -0.81 -1.80
CA THR A 55 -2.11 -1.82 -2.22
C THR A 55 -1.72 -2.48 -3.53
N PHE A 56 -1.23 -1.72 -4.50
CA PHE A 56 -0.71 -2.25 -5.76
C PHE A 56 0.44 -3.23 -5.54
N SER A 57 1.35 -2.92 -4.63
CA SER A 57 2.48 -3.78 -4.27
C SER A 57 2.00 -5.11 -3.70
N VAL A 58 1.08 -5.06 -2.73
CA VAL A 58 0.50 -6.26 -2.09
C VAL A 58 -0.23 -7.13 -3.11
N LEU A 59 -1.00 -6.51 -4.01
CA LEU A 59 -1.75 -7.23 -5.04
C LEU A 59 -0.82 -7.86 -6.09
N SER A 60 0.27 -7.17 -6.45
CA SER A 60 1.25 -7.69 -7.40
C SER A 60 1.93 -8.94 -6.85
N LEU A 61 2.37 -8.89 -5.59
CA LEU A 61 2.95 -10.05 -4.90
C LEU A 61 1.95 -11.20 -4.77
N LEU A 62 0.69 -10.89 -4.41
CA LEU A 62 -0.34 -11.91 -4.31
C LEU A 62 -0.64 -12.58 -5.66
N ALA A 63 -0.60 -11.83 -6.75
CA ALA A 63 -0.91 -12.30 -8.10
C ALA A 63 0.17 -13.19 -8.72
N GLU A 64 1.37 -13.25 -8.13
CA GLU A 64 2.39 -14.25 -8.47
C GLU A 64 2.01 -15.64 -7.96
N PHE A 65 1.22 -15.71 -6.88
CA PHE A 65 0.72 -16.96 -6.35
C PHE A 65 -0.60 -17.34 -7.00
N LYS A 66 -0.75 -18.61 -7.35
CA LYS A 66 -2.06 -19.16 -7.68
C LYS A 66 -2.81 -19.42 -6.36
N PRO A 67 -3.87 -18.66 -6.03
CA PRO A 67 -4.55 -18.81 -4.74
C PRO A 67 -5.34 -20.12 -4.66
N TRP A 68 -5.64 -20.74 -5.80
CA TRP A 68 -6.31 -22.02 -5.84
C TRP A 68 -5.36 -23.17 -5.45
N PRO A 69 -5.70 -23.98 -4.43
CA PRO A 69 -4.83 -25.05 -3.98
C PRO A 69 -4.71 -26.15 -5.05
N SER A 70 -3.47 -26.56 -5.32
CA SER A 70 -3.13 -27.61 -6.29
C SER A 70 -3.66 -29.00 -5.91
N SER A 71 -4.07 -29.20 -4.66
CA SER A 71 -4.66 -30.44 -4.16
C SER A 71 -6.12 -30.65 -4.57
N LEU A 72 -6.80 -29.61 -5.05
CA LEU A 72 -8.20 -29.68 -5.49
C LEU A 72 -8.30 -29.67 -7.01
N LYS A 73 -9.27 -30.43 -7.54
CA LYS A 73 -9.60 -30.39 -8.96
C LYS A 73 -9.96 -28.96 -9.38
N GLU A 74 -9.35 -28.50 -10.47
CA GLU A 74 -9.59 -27.15 -10.97
C GLU A 74 -11.09 -26.95 -11.30
N PRO A 75 -11.71 -25.90 -10.76
CA PRO A 75 -13.11 -25.60 -10.99
C PRO A 75 -13.31 -25.01 -12.39
N PRO A 76 -14.57 -24.81 -12.83
CA PRO A 76 -14.85 -24.07 -14.05
C PRO A 76 -14.17 -22.69 -14.04
N VAL A 77 -13.60 -22.28 -15.17
CA VAL A 77 -12.80 -21.05 -15.32
C VAL A 77 -13.50 -19.81 -14.76
N LEU A 78 -14.83 -19.70 -14.96
CA LEU A 78 -15.60 -18.56 -14.47
C LEU A 78 -15.71 -18.52 -12.93
N LEU A 79 -15.78 -19.68 -12.27
CA LEU A 79 -15.80 -19.76 -10.80
C LEU A 79 -14.42 -19.39 -10.22
N LEU A 80 -13.36 -19.80 -10.92
CA LEU A 80 -11.98 -19.46 -10.55
C LEU A 80 -11.78 -17.93 -10.57
N TYR A 81 -12.20 -17.25 -11.65
CA TYR A 81 -12.12 -15.79 -11.73
C TYR A 81 -12.90 -15.08 -10.62
N ILE A 82 -14.12 -15.54 -10.32
CA ILE A 82 -14.92 -14.97 -9.22
C ILE A 82 -14.21 -15.12 -7.88
N TYR A 83 -13.64 -16.30 -7.63
CA TYR A 83 -12.88 -16.57 -6.42
C TYR A 83 -11.66 -15.64 -6.30
N GLU A 84 -10.87 -15.51 -7.35
CA GLU A 84 -9.69 -14.64 -7.40
C GLU A 84 -10.03 -13.17 -7.17
N MET A 85 -11.13 -12.68 -7.78
CA MET A 85 -11.64 -11.33 -7.51
C MET A 85 -12.05 -11.16 -6.04
N LEU A 86 -12.68 -12.17 -5.44
CA LEU A 86 -13.08 -12.14 -4.03
C LEU A 86 -11.87 -12.12 -3.09
N VAL A 87 -10.86 -12.94 -3.39
CA VAL A 87 -9.59 -12.99 -2.67
C VAL A 87 -8.86 -11.65 -2.78
N ALA A 88 -8.76 -11.09 -3.99
CA ALA A 88 -8.15 -9.77 -4.21
C ALA A 88 -8.87 -8.67 -3.40
N ALA A 89 -10.20 -8.67 -3.38
CA ALA A 89 -10.99 -7.72 -2.59
C ALA A 89 -10.77 -7.91 -1.07
N LEU A 90 -10.73 -9.15 -0.60
CA LEU A 90 -10.47 -9.46 0.81
C LEU A 90 -9.07 -9.01 1.24
N VAL A 91 -8.04 -9.35 0.46
CA VAL A 91 -6.65 -8.98 0.76
C VAL A 91 -6.46 -7.47 0.69
N THR A 92 -7.08 -6.79 -0.27
CA THR A 92 -7.09 -5.32 -0.35
C THR A 92 -7.63 -4.69 0.94
N ASN A 93 -8.78 -5.18 1.40
CA ASN A 93 -9.41 -4.65 2.61
C ASN A 93 -8.58 -4.96 3.86
N LEU A 94 -8.04 -6.18 3.95
CA LEU A 94 -7.23 -6.64 5.08
C LEU A 94 -5.90 -5.89 5.15
N SER A 95 -5.17 -5.78 4.05
CA SER A 95 -3.90 -5.04 3.98
C SER A 95 -4.10 -3.55 4.31
N THR A 96 -5.16 -2.93 3.80
CA THR A 96 -5.45 -1.52 4.10
C THR A 96 -5.79 -1.33 5.59
N ARG A 97 -6.69 -2.13 6.15
CA ARG A 97 -7.16 -1.92 7.53
C ARG A 97 -6.20 -2.42 8.59
N ALA A 98 -5.57 -3.58 8.37
CA ALA A 98 -4.73 -4.24 9.36
C ALA A 98 -3.26 -3.80 9.30
N ILE A 99 -2.79 -3.29 8.15
CA ILE A 99 -1.38 -2.92 7.96
C ILE A 99 -1.25 -1.43 7.69
N TRP A 100 -1.87 -0.93 6.62
CA TRP A 100 -1.68 0.46 6.20
C TRP A 100 -2.16 1.47 7.25
N MET A 101 -3.37 1.30 7.76
CA MET A 101 -3.97 2.22 8.73
C MET A 101 -3.17 2.33 10.05
N PRO A 102 -2.72 1.22 10.68
CA PRO A 102 -1.80 1.29 11.80
C PRO A 102 -0.48 1.99 11.49
N ILE A 103 0.12 1.76 10.31
CA ILE A 103 1.36 2.43 9.89
C ILE A 103 1.15 3.94 9.85
N ILE A 104 0.07 4.43 9.25
CA ILE A 104 -0.23 5.87 9.21
C ILE A 104 -0.43 6.44 10.61
N SER A 105 -1.13 5.71 11.49
CA SER A 105 -1.29 6.11 12.89
C SER A 105 0.05 6.20 13.64
N SER A 106 0.93 5.23 13.42
CA SER A 106 2.28 5.27 13.97
C SER A 106 3.11 6.42 13.42
N LEU A 107 3.06 6.68 12.11
CA LEU A 107 3.74 7.83 11.49
C LEU A 107 3.25 9.15 12.08
N TRP A 108 1.94 9.31 12.23
CA TRP A 108 1.37 10.49 12.86
C TRP A 108 1.88 10.68 14.30
N CYS A 109 1.88 9.62 15.10
CA CYS A 109 2.42 9.69 16.47
C CYS A 109 3.91 10.06 16.45
N LEU A 110 4.69 9.45 15.56
CA LEU A 110 6.12 9.68 15.43
C LEU A 110 6.43 11.12 15.00
N THR A 111 5.70 11.71 14.06
CA THR A 111 5.93 13.10 13.65
C THR A 111 5.62 14.07 14.79
N GLN A 112 4.54 13.84 15.53
CA GLN A 112 4.15 14.67 16.67
C GLN A 112 5.16 14.58 17.82
N GLU A 113 5.60 13.38 18.19
CA GLU A 113 6.63 13.20 19.23
C GLU A 113 8.00 13.72 18.78
N SER A 114 8.35 13.56 17.50
CA SER A 114 9.58 14.14 16.93
C SER A 114 9.55 15.67 16.97
N SER A 115 8.42 16.30 16.69
CA SER A 115 8.27 17.75 16.80
C SER A 115 8.50 18.23 18.25
N LYS A 116 7.85 17.60 19.24
CA LYS A 116 8.05 17.91 20.67
C LYS A 116 9.49 17.74 21.09
N PHE A 117 10.15 16.68 20.62
CA PHE A 117 11.56 16.44 20.87
C PHE A 117 12.45 17.55 20.31
N LEU A 118 12.21 18.00 19.07
CA LEU A 118 12.94 19.11 18.47
C LEU A 118 12.73 20.42 19.22
N TYR A 119 11.51 20.71 19.68
CA TYR A 119 11.24 21.85 20.56
C TYR A 119 12.02 21.79 21.86
N TRP A 120 12.06 20.61 22.48
CA TRP A 120 12.86 20.39 23.68
C TRP A 120 14.35 20.63 23.41
N VAL A 121 14.91 20.08 22.33
CA VAL A 121 16.31 20.30 21.92
C VAL A 121 16.60 21.79 21.70
N ASN A 122 15.70 22.51 21.01
CA ASN A 122 15.84 23.94 20.77
C ASN A 122 15.92 24.73 22.09
N SER A 123 15.06 24.37 23.06
CA SER A 123 15.06 25.01 24.39
C SER A 123 16.34 24.73 25.19
N GLN A 124 16.90 23.52 25.10
CA GLN A 124 18.15 23.17 25.79
C GLN A 124 19.37 23.89 25.17
N ALA A 125 19.37 24.05 23.85
CA ALA A 125 20.43 24.73 23.12
C ALA A 125 20.34 26.27 23.19
N SER A 126 19.30 26.83 23.83
CA SER A 126 19.04 28.28 23.90
C SER A 126 19.05 28.96 22.53
N LEU A 127 18.57 28.25 21.51
CA LEU A 127 18.47 28.74 20.14
C LEU A 127 17.24 29.63 19.96
N ASP A 128 17.34 30.60 19.06
CA ASP A 128 16.26 31.54 18.77
C ASP A 128 14.97 30.83 18.29
N SER A 129 13.84 31.53 18.40
CA SER A 129 12.54 31.04 17.95
C SER A 129 12.49 30.75 16.45
N ASP A 130 13.31 31.45 15.65
CA ASP A 130 13.37 31.27 14.20
C ASP A 130 14.47 30.31 13.74
N SER A 131 15.05 29.54 14.68
CA SER A 131 16.06 28.55 14.35
C SER A 131 15.55 27.52 13.32
N PRO A 132 16.44 26.92 12.52
CA PRO A 132 16.07 25.84 11.61
C PRO A 132 15.44 24.65 12.35
N VAL A 133 15.77 24.46 13.64
CA VAL A 133 15.20 23.40 14.48
C VAL A 133 13.72 23.65 14.76
N THR A 134 13.35 24.90 15.07
CA THR A 134 11.96 25.29 15.28
C THR A 134 11.15 25.21 13.99
N GLN A 135 11.74 25.57 12.84
CA GLN A 135 11.10 25.41 11.54
C GLN A 135 10.83 23.94 11.22
N ALA A 136 11.80 23.05 11.47
CA ALA A 136 11.61 21.61 11.30
C ALA A 136 10.56 21.04 12.26
N ALA A 137 10.54 21.48 13.52
CA ALA A 137 9.52 21.08 14.49
C ALA A 137 8.11 21.51 14.05
N ASN A 138 7.97 22.75 13.54
CA ASN A 138 6.72 23.26 12.98
C ASN A 138 6.25 22.50 11.74
N TYR A 139 7.17 22.11 10.87
CA TYR A 139 6.85 21.27 9.72
C TYR A 139 6.30 19.90 10.17
N LEU A 140 6.94 19.25 11.14
CA LEU A 140 6.52 17.94 11.64
C LEU A 140 5.15 17.93 12.35
N THR A 141 4.70 19.07 12.87
CA THR A 141 3.35 19.22 13.41
C THR A 141 2.25 19.33 12.34
N GLN A 142 2.60 19.66 11.10
CA GLN A 142 1.64 19.81 10.00
C GLN A 142 1.22 18.44 9.43
N GLU A 143 -0.01 18.36 8.95
CA GLU A 143 -0.55 17.18 8.25
C GLU A 143 0.25 16.85 6.98
N ASP A 144 0.87 17.86 6.37
CA ASP A 144 1.75 17.70 5.22
C ASP A 144 2.91 16.76 5.50
N ALA A 145 3.56 16.85 6.68
CA ALA A 145 4.68 15.98 7.02
C ALA A 145 4.28 14.50 7.06
N VAL A 146 3.10 14.21 7.61
CA VAL A 146 2.57 12.83 7.66
C VAL A 146 2.22 12.33 6.27
N THR A 147 1.67 13.20 5.42
CA THR A 147 1.39 12.87 4.02
C THR A 147 2.67 12.55 3.25
N HIS A 148 3.73 13.35 3.40
CA HIS A 148 5.03 13.08 2.77
C HIS A 148 5.66 11.79 3.29
N MET A 149 5.66 11.55 4.60
CA MET A 149 6.19 10.31 5.18
C MET A 149 5.39 9.09 4.74
N SER A 150 4.05 9.20 4.65
CA SER A 150 3.22 8.13 4.11
C SER A 150 3.60 7.79 2.67
N LEU A 151 3.96 8.80 1.86
CA LEU A 151 4.35 8.61 0.46
C LEU A 151 5.69 7.90 0.37
N CYS A 152 6.68 8.34 1.14
CA CYS A 152 7.95 7.64 1.27
C CYS A 152 7.75 6.19 1.70
N MET A 153 6.90 5.92 2.69
CA MET A 153 6.60 4.55 3.14
C MET A 153 5.90 3.72 2.08
N SER A 154 4.99 4.30 1.28
CA SER A 154 4.34 3.59 0.18
C SER A 154 5.33 3.20 -0.93
N ILE A 155 6.25 4.11 -1.27
CA ILE A 155 7.29 3.87 -2.28
C ILE A 155 8.29 2.84 -1.76
N LEU A 156 8.72 2.96 -0.49
CA LEU A 156 9.62 2.01 0.14
C LEU A 156 9.01 0.61 0.17
N SER A 157 7.73 0.50 0.54
CA SER A 157 7.01 -0.77 0.52
C SER A 157 6.92 -1.35 -0.89
N PHE A 158 6.72 -0.51 -1.91
CA PHE A 158 6.68 -0.94 -3.29
C PHE A 158 8.03 -1.50 -3.76
N VAL A 159 9.11 -0.75 -3.52
CA VAL A 159 10.47 -1.19 -3.87
C VAL A 159 10.84 -2.47 -3.13
N TRP A 160 10.53 -2.55 -1.83
CA TRP A 160 10.86 -3.71 -1.03
C TRP A 160 10.06 -4.95 -1.43
N MET A 161 8.78 -4.78 -1.80
CA MET A 161 7.99 -5.90 -2.31
C MET A 161 8.48 -6.38 -3.67
N LEU A 162 8.99 -5.51 -4.56
CA LEU A 162 9.63 -5.92 -5.81
C LEU A 162 10.92 -6.73 -5.58
N ASP A 163 11.74 -6.33 -4.60
CA ASP A 163 12.94 -7.08 -4.22
C ASP A 163 12.57 -8.44 -3.57
N ALA A 164 11.48 -8.44 -2.79
CA ALA A 164 10.94 -9.66 -2.20
C ALA A 164 10.41 -10.64 -3.27
N THR A 165 9.79 -10.16 -4.35
CA THR A 165 9.34 -11.01 -5.46
C THR A 165 10.53 -11.66 -6.18
N GLU A 166 11.59 -10.91 -6.48
CA GLU A 166 12.82 -11.49 -7.06
C GLU A 166 13.47 -12.53 -6.14
N SER A 167 13.53 -12.23 -4.84
CA SER A 167 14.06 -13.16 -3.83
C SER A 167 13.20 -14.42 -3.67
N LEU A 168 11.88 -14.27 -3.78
CA LEU A 168 10.92 -15.37 -3.69
C LEU A 168 11.02 -16.29 -4.91
N ASP A 169 11.12 -15.72 -6.12
CA ASP A 169 11.34 -16.48 -7.35
C ASP A 169 12.60 -17.35 -7.24
N ALA A 170 13.69 -16.79 -6.73
CA ALA A 170 14.93 -17.54 -6.50
C ALA A 170 14.75 -18.70 -5.50
N ILE A 171 13.96 -18.52 -4.43
CA ILE A 171 13.67 -19.59 -3.45
C ILE A 171 12.79 -20.68 -4.07
N LEU A 172 11.78 -20.29 -4.85
CA LEU A 172 10.89 -21.23 -5.53
C LEU A 172 11.66 -22.08 -6.56
N GLU A 173 12.60 -21.48 -7.31
CA GLU A 173 13.48 -22.22 -8.22
C GLU A 173 14.36 -23.24 -7.48
N ILE A 174 14.83 -22.92 -6.27
CA ILE A 174 15.61 -23.84 -5.45
C ILE A 174 14.74 -25.01 -4.96
N TRP A 175 13.49 -24.77 -4.57
CA TRP A 175 12.57 -25.80 -4.10
C TRP A 175 11.97 -26.67 -5.21
N ALA A 176 11.94 -26.18 -6.44
CA ALA A 176 11.47 -26.94 -7.61
C ALA A 176 12.51 -27.93 -8.17
N LYS A 177 13.77 -27.89 -7.68
CA LYS A 177 14.85 -28.84 -8.00
C LYS A 177 14.97 -29.94 -6.95
#